data_AF-A0A286U263-F1
#
_entry.id   AF-A0A286U263-F1
#
_cell.length_a   1.000
_cell.length_b   1.000
_cell.length_c   1.000
_cell.angle_alpha   90.00
_cell.angle_beta   90.00
_cell.angle_gamma   90.00
#
_symmetry.space_group_name_H-M   'P 1'
#
loop_
_entity.id
_entity.type
_entity.pdbx_description
1 polymer ?
#
loop_
_entity_poly.entity_id
_entity_poly.type
_entity_poly.pdbx_seq_one_letter_code
_entity_poly.pdbx_strand_id
1 'polypeptide(L)'
;MDNSGKLLSDNQLGEIAIKGHSLMSGYVGKNPEYTFTKDGWYLTGDLGWKINGQLYIAGRKSDVIIRSGVNYYAHDIENELNDLEGLRQGGIVCFGVTDDEIGTERIIIWVEIHLSRKAGKYELENEINNRVFKRFGFKPDRIEIFHKRVIPKTSSGKIRRFHCKDIYLKNQRT
;
A
#
# COMPACT_ATOMS: atom_id res chain seq x y z
N MET A 1 -18.02 3.60 4.27
CA MET A 1 -18.95 2.50 3.96
C MET A 1 -18.26 1.20 4.30
N ASP A 2 -18.97 0.22 4.86
CA ASP A 2 -18.40 -1.11 5.12
C ASP A 2 -18.47 -2.03 3.90
N ASN A 3 -17.97 -3.26 4.06
CA ASN A 3 -17.97 -4.27 2.99
C ASN A 3 -19.38 -4.77 2.62
N SER A 4 -20.40 -4.51 3.45
CA SER A 4 -21.80 -4.84 3.16
C SER A 4 -22.53 -3.74 2.38
N GLY A 5 -21.86 -2.61 2.12
CA GLY A 5 -22.46 -1.45 1.46
C GLY A 5 -23.16 -0.49 2.42
N LYS A 6 -23.02 -0.67 3.73
CA LYS A 6 -23.68 0.20 4.73
C LYS A 6 -22.84 1.44 5.02
N LEU A 7 -23.49 2.60 5.08
CA LEU A 7 -22.85 3.82 5.58
C LEU A 7 -22.55 3.69 7.08
N LEU A 8 -21.36 4.15 7.46
CA LEU A 8 -20.86 4.05 8.82
C LEU A 8 -21.08 5.35 9.58
N SER A 9 -21.13 5.23 10.92
CA SER A 9 -21.16 6.39 11.81
C SER A 9 -19.78 7.06 11.88
N ASP A 10 -19.70 8.23 12.51
CA ASP A 10 -18.42 8.87 12.81
C ASP A 10 -17.51 7.95 13.65
N ASN A 11 -16.20 8.16 13.54
CA ASN A 11 -15.13 7.37 14.16
C ASN A 11 -15.03 5.90 13.71
N GLN A 12 -15.66 5.52 12.60
CA GLN A 12 -15.55 4.18 12.04
C GLN A 12 -14.80 4.19 10.71
N LEU A 13 -13.78 3.33 10.61
CA LEU A 13 -13.02 3.14 9.38
C LEU A 13 -13.86 2.38 8.35
N GLY A 14 -13.92 2.92 7.13
CA GLY A 14 -14.47 2.21 5.98
C GLY A 14 -14.00 2.81 4.66
N GLU A 15 -14.53 2.31 3.56
CA GLU A 15 -14.27 2.87 2.24
C GLU A 15 -14.99 4.21 2.07
N ILE A 16 -14.26 5.21 1.59
CA ILE A 16 -14.79 6.55 1.29
C ILE A 16 -15.66 6.42 0.05
N ALA A 17 -16.94 6.73 0.24
CA ALA A 17 -17.95 6.73 -0.81
C ALA A 17 -18.44 8.15 -1.03
N ILE A 18 -18.53 8.57 -2.29
CA ILE A 18 -18.96 9.92 -2.67
C ILE A 18 -20.13 9.87 -3.65
N LYS A 19 -21.00 10.88 -3.58
CA LYS A 19 -22.15 11.04 -4.46
C LYS A 19 -22.36 12.53 -4.73
N GLY A 20 -22.49 12.91 -5.99
CA GLY A 20 -22.66 14.32 -6.37
C GLY A 20 -22.53 14.54 -7.88
N HIS A 21 -22.96 15.73 -8.33
CA HIS A 21 -23.05 16.10 -9.75
C HIS A 21 -21.69 16.20 -10.46
N SER A 22 -20.60 16.38 -9.72
CA SER A 22 -19.24 16.49 -10.27
C SER A 22 -18.60 15.14 -10.58
N LEU A 23 -19.30 14.03 -10.36
CA LEU A 23 -18.79 12.70 -10.67
C LEU A 23 -18.89 12.42 -12.18
N MET A 24 -17.94 11.63 -12.67
CA MET A 24 -17.99 11.08 -14.03
C MET A 24 -19.25 10.22 -14.23
N SER A 25 -19.64 9.94 -15.47
CA SER A 25 -20.73 9.00 -15.78
C SER A 25 -20.28 7.53 -15.81
N GLY A 26 -18.97 7.27 -15.82
CA GLY A 26 -18.39 5.94 -15.93
C GLY A 26 -16.97 5.98 -16.48
N TYR A 27 -16.31 4.82 -16.49
CA TYR A 27 -15.03 4.65 -17.19
C TYR A 27 -15.25 4.20 -18.63
N VAL A 28 -14.49 4.79 -19.56
CA VAL A 28 -14.47 4.34 -20.96
C VAL A 28 -14.04 2.86 -21.03
N GLY A 29 -14.80 2.06 -21.78
CA GLY A 29 -14.53 0.61 -21.92
C GLY A 29 -14.88 -0.24 -20.70
N LYS A 30 -15.60 0.32 -19.71
CA LYS A 30 -16.20 -0.42 -18.59
C LYS A 30 -17.70 -0.21 -18.59
N ASN A 31 -18.46 -1.22 -18.16
CA ASN A 31 -19.90 -1.04 -17.95
C ASN A 31 -20.10 -0.03 -16.79
N PRO A 32 -20.85 1.07 -17.00
CA PRO A 32 -21.14 2.08 -15.98
C PRO A 32 -21.73 1.52 -14.68
N GLU A 33 -22.46 0.41 -14.75
CA GLU A 33 -23.06 -0.27 -13.59
C GLU A 33 -22.02 -0.81 -12.59
N TYR A 34 -20.76 -1.00 -13.02
CA TYR A 34 -19.66 -1.37 -12.12
C TYR A 34 -18.96 -0.16 -11.49
N THR A 35 -19.28 1.05 -11.94
CA THR A 35 -18.64 2.28 -11.45
C THR A 35 -19.31 2.77 -10.17
N PHE A 36 -20.62 2.58 -10.06
CA PHE A 36 -21.42 3.03 -8.93
C PHE A 36 -22.09 1.84 -8.25
N THR A 37 -22.28 1.94 -6.94
CA THR A 37 -23.21 1.06 -6.21
C THR A 37 -24.62 1.23 -6.75
N LYS A 38 -25.51 0.26 -6.47
CA LYS A 38 -26.92 0.32 -6.87
C LYS A 38 -27.62 1.60 -6.40
N ASP A 39 -27.19 2.16 -5.27
CA ASP A 39 -27.75 3.37 -4.68
C ASP A 39 -27.05 4.66 -5.17
N GLY A 40 -26.18 4.56 -6.18
CA GLY A 40 -25.53 5.69 -6.86
C GLY A 40 -24.31 6.26 -6.16
N TRP A 41 -23.70 5.53 -5.21
CA TRP A 41 -22.42 5.92 -4.61
C TRP A 41 -21.24 5.47 -5.45
N TYR A 42 -20.25 6.35 -5.63
CA TYR A 42 -18.94 6.00 -6.18
C TYR A 42 -18.00 5.60 -5.05
N LEU A 43 -17.40 4.42 -5.17
CA LEU A 43 -16.39 3.91 -4.24
C LEU A 43 -15.01 4.36 -4.71
N THR A 44 -14.32 5.14 -3.88
CA THR A 44 -13.04 5.76 -4.26
C THR A 44 -11.85 4.79 -4.23
N GLY A 45 -11.99 3.65 -3.56
CA GLY A 45 -10.87 2.79 -3.21
C GLY A 45 -10.01 3.32 -2.05
N ASP A 46 -10.32 4.50 -1.51
CA ASP A 46 -9.63 5.08 -0.36
C ASP A 46 -10.36 4.72 0.94
N LEU A 47 -9.61 4.41 1.99
CA LEU A 47 -10.11 4.14 3.33
C LEU A 47 -10.05 5.42 4.17
N GLY A 48 -11.04 5.61 5.03
CA GLY A 48 -11.10 6.76 5.91
C GLY A 48 -12.23 6.69 6.92
N TRP A 49 -12.29 7.70 7.77
CA TRP A 49 -13.34 7.87 8.78
C TRP A 49 -13.66 9.36 8.94
N LYS A 50 -14.79 9.66 9.56
CA LYS A 50 -15.18 11.04 9.87
C LYS A 50 -15.09 11.32 11.36
N ILE A 51 -14.67 12.52 11.73
CA ILE A 51 -14.77 13.06 13.09
C ILE A 51 -15.36 14.46 12.98
N ASN A 52 -16.49 14.72 13.64
CA ASN A 52 -17.11 16.06 13.71
C ASN A 52 -17.31 16.68 12.31
N GLY A 53 -17.75 15.88 11.34
CA GLY A 53 -17.96 16.32 9.96
C GLY A 53 -16.71 16.46 9.10
N GLN A 54 -15.51 16.24 9.65
CA GLN A 54 -14.25 16.24 8.90
C GLN A 54 -13.86 14.82 8.50
N LEU A 55 -13.42 14.64 7.25
CA LEU A 55 -12.99 13.35 6.71
C LEU A 55 -11.46 13.19 6.82
N TYR A 56 -11.03 12.05 7.37
CA TYR A 56 -9.64 11.66 7.50
C TYR A 56 -9.36 10.46 6.60
N ILE A 57 -8.25 10.48 5.88
CA ILE A 57 -7.86 9.43 4.94
C ILE A 57 -6.82 8.52 5.61
N ALA A 58 -7.13 7.24 5.70
CA ALA A 58 -6.25 6.21 6.24
C ALA A 58 -5.31 5.61 5.20
N GLY A 59 -5.63 5.69 3.90
CA GLY A 59 -4.83 5.10 2.83
C GLY A 59 -5.70 4.48 1.75
N ARG A 60 -5.13 3.64 0.87
CA ARG A 60 -5.93 2.91 -0.13
C ARG A 60 -6.29 1.53 0.37
N LYS A 61 -7.52 1.10 0.10
CA LYS A 61 -8.03 -0.24 0.39
C LYS A 61 -7.15 -1.32 -0.22
N SER A 62 -6.61 -1.07 -1.41
CA SER A 62 -5.71 -2.01 -2.07
C SER A 62 -4.28 -2.04 -1.57
N ASP A 63 -3.91 -1.09 -0.72
CA ASP A 63 -2.57 -1.00 -0.13
C ASP A 63 -2.54 -1.61 1.30
N VAL A 64 -3.66 -2.19 1.75
CA VAL A 64 -3.74 -2.96 2.99
C VAL A 64 -3.17 -4.36 2.73
N ILE A 65 -2.27 -4.78 3.61
CA ILE A 65 -1.68 -6.11 3.66
C ILE A 65 -2.31 -6.86 4.83
N ILE A 66 -2.87 -8.03 4.59
CA ILE A 66 -3.55 -8.85 5.59
C ILE A 66 -2.64 -10.04 5.94
N ARG A 67 -1.93 -9.93 7.07
CA ARG A 67 -1.00 -10.96 7.56
C ARG A 67 -1.50 -11.53 8.89
N SER A 68 -1.81 -12.83 8.88
CA SER A 68 -2.35 -13.59 10.02
C SER A 68 -3.58 -12.93 10.66
N GLY A 69 -4.48 -12.38 9.84
CA GLY A 69 -5.71 -11.70 10.30
C GLY A 69 -5.51 -10.27 10.78
N VAL A 70 -4.29 -9.73 10.72
CA VAL A 70 -3.96 -8.34 11.09
C VAL A 70 -3.78 -7.51 9.83
N ASN A 71 -4.41 -6.33 9.82
CA ASN A 71 -4.27 -5.34 8.75
C ASN A 71 -3.05 -4.46 8.98
N TYR A 72 -2.12 -4.48 8.03
CA TYR A 72 -0.98 -3.57 7.97
C TYR A 72 -1.12 -2.65 6.77
N TYR A 73 -0.87 -1.36 6.94
CA TYR A 73 -0.91 -0.43 5.82
C TYR A 73 0.48 -0.25 5.25
N ALA A 74 0.66 -0.53 3.95
CA ALA A 74 1.96 -0.45 3.30
C ALA A 74 2.65 0.91 3.49
N HIS A 75 1.88 1.99 3.45
CA HIS A 75 2.39 3.35 3.60
C HIS A 75 2.93 3.63 5.02
N ASP A 76 2.39 3.01 6.06
CA ASP A 76 2.92 3.16 7.42
C ASP A 76 4.31 2.54 7.53
N ILE A 77 4.49 1.35 6.94
CA ILE A 77 5.78 0.65 6.89
C ILE A 77 6.79 1.46 6.07
N GLU A 78 6.37 1.99 4.92
CA GLU A 78 7.21 2.85 4.07
C GLU A 78 7.64 4.12 4.81
N ASN A 79 6.72 4.78 5.52
CA ASN A 79 6.99 5.99 6.30
C ASN A 79 7.97 5.74 7.46
N GLU A 80 7.83 4.62 8.16
CA GLU A 80 8.74 4.22 9.24
C GLU A 80 10.19 4.02 8.75
N LEU A 81 10.37 3.71 7.47
CA LEU A 81 11.69 3.53 6.86
C LEU A 81 12.20 4.78 6.14
N ASN A 82 11.37 5.79 5.93
CA ASN A 82 11.66 6.93 5.05
C ASN A 82 12.81 7.82 5.57
N ASP A 83 13.13 7.75 6.86
CA ASP A 83 14.22 8.51 7.49
C ASP A 83 15.54 7.73 7.59
N LEU A 84 15.59 6.46 7.17
CA LEU A 84 16.82 5.67 7.22
C LEU A 84 17.87 6.24 6.26
N GLU A 85 19.04 6.57 6.82
CA GLU A 85 20.14 7.17 6.05
C GLU A 85 20.51 6.28 4.88
N GLY A 86 20.69 6.85 3.68
CA GLY A 86 21.14 6.13 2.49
C GLY A 86 20.03 5.48 1.65
N LEU A 87 18.77 5.49 2.11
CA LEU A 87 17.62 5.20 1.27
C LEU A 87 17.29 6.42 0.39
N ARG A 88 16.85 6.18 -0.84
CA ARG A 88 16.39 7.26 -1.74
C ARG A 88 14.99 7.68 -1.35
N GLN A 89 14.73 8.99 -1.34
CA GLN A 89 13.39 9.51 -1.10
C GLN A 89 12.39 8.97 -2.14
N GLY A 90 11.27 8.43 -1.64
CA GLY A 90 10.26 7.75 -2.45
C GLY A 90 10.80 6.51 -3.17
N GLY A 91 11.93 5.96 -2.72
CA GLY A 91 12.55 4.73 -3.21
C GLY A 91 12.21 3.54 -2.31
N ILE A 92 11.08 3.57 -1.60
CA ILE A 92 10.65 2.51 -0.68
C ILE A 92 9.24 2.11 -1.12
N VAL A 93 9.01 0.81 -1.32
CA VAL A 93 7.66 0.29 -1.57
C VAL A 93 7.46 -1.00 -0.79
N CYS A 94 6.37 -1.06 -0.05
CA CYS A 94 5.92 -2.25 0.67
C CYS A 94 4.67 -2.80 -0.01
N PHE A 95 4.54 -4.12 -0.11
CA PHE A 95 3.34 -4.77 -0.63
C PHE A 95 3.17 -6.19 -0.09
N GLY A 96 1.92 -6.61 -0.02
CA GLY A 96 1.51 -7.97 0.35
C GLY A 96 1.52 -8.90 -0.86
N VAL A 97 2.01 -10.12 -0.67
CA VAL A 97 1.91 -11.21 -1.64
C VAL A 97 1.22 -12.38 -0.98
N THR A 98 0.08 -12.80 -1.53
CA THR A 98 -0.63 -13.99 -1.08
C THR A 98 0.27 -15.20 -1.18
N ASP A 99 0.36 -15.95 -0.08
CA ASP A 99 1.02 -17.23 -0.02
C ASP A 99 0.03 -18.27 0.50
N ASP A 100 -0.33 -19.18 -0.41
CA ASP A 100 -1.32 -20.22 -0.17
C ASP A 100 -0.81 -21.29 0.82
N GLU A 101 0.50 -21.48 0.97
CA GLU A 101 1.08 -22.47 1.89
C GLU A 101 0.88 -22.06 3.36
N ILE A 102 1.03 -20.76 3.64
CA ILE A 102 0.83 -20.18 4.99
C ILE A 102 -0.59 -19.64 5.18
N GLY A 103 -1.42 -19.64 4.14
CA GLY A 103 -2.79 -19.14 4.17
C GLY A 103 -2.92 -17.65 4.46
N THR A 104 -1.88 -16.85 4.19
CA THR A 104 -1.85 -15.41 4.47
C THR A 104 -0.89 -14.66 3.55
N GLU A 105 -0.80 -13.33 3.66
CA GLU A 105 0.13 -12.54 2.86
C GLU A 105 1.53 -12.46 3.49
N ARG A 106 2.55 -12.63 2.65
CA ARG A 106 3.93 -12.24 2.93
C ARG A 106 4.12 -10.75 2.69
N ILE A 107 4.90 -10.11 3.54
CA ILE A 107 5.27 -8.70 3.44
C ILE A 107 6.61 -8.57 2.74
N ILE A 108 6.59 -7.95 1.56
CA ILE A 108 7.75 -7.68 0.72
C ILE A 108 8.07 -6.19 0.79
N ILE A 109 9.34 -5.85 0.98
CA ILE A 109 9.82 -4.47 0.93
C ILE A 109 10.90 -4.36 -0.14
N TRP A 110 10.73 -3.40 -1.04
CA TRP A 110 11.78 -2.97 -1.95
C TRP A 110 12.32 -1.63 -1.50
N VAL A 111 13.65 -1.49 -1.51
CA VAL A 111 14.33 -0.22 -1.24
C VAL A 111 15.35 0.10 -2.31
N GLU A 112 15.38 1.36 -2.73
CA GLU A 112 16.41 1.92 -3.60
C GLU A 112 17.40 2.72 -2.77
N ILE A 113 18.69 2.47 -2.96
CA ILE A 113 19.76 3.12 -2.18
C ILE A 113 20.61 4.05 -3.04
N HIS A 114 21.24 5.01 -2.37
CA HIS A 114 22.27 5.84 -2.98
C HIS A 114 23.54 5.03 -3.23
N LEU A 115 24.21 5.26 -4.36
CA LEU A 115 25.50 4.62 -4.68
C LEU A 115 26.60 4.98 -3.67
N SER A 116 26.46 6.14 -3.00
CA SER A 116 27.37 6.61 -1.97
C SER A 116 27.19 5.92 -0.61
N ARG A 117 26.18 5.05 -0.45
CA ARG A 117 25.97 4.34 0.82
C ARG A 117 27.14 3.40 1.06
N LYS A 118 27.82 3.61 2.20
CA LYS A 118 28.99 2.81 2.61
C LYS A 118 28.61 1.52 3.34
N ALA A 119 27.50 1.55 4.09
CA ALA A 119 27.01 0.38 4.83
C ALA A 119 26.67 -0.77 3.88
N GLY A 120 27.04 -1.98 4.27
CA GLY A 120 26.83 -3.19 3.48
C GLY A 120 25.36 -3.56 3.37
N LYS A 121 25.01 -4.36 2.36
CA LYS A 121 23.64 -4.85 2.14
C LYS A 121 23.05 -5.49 3.40
N TYR A 122 23.83 -6.33 4.09
CA TYR A 122 23.41 -7.03 5.31
C TYR A 122 23.11 -6.07 6.48
N GLU A 123 23.92 -5.02 6.65
CA GLU A 123 23.70 -4.02 7.71
C GLU A 123 22.39 -3.27 7.50
N LEU A 124 22.10 -2.88 6.26
CA LEU A 124 20.83 -2.23 5.90
C LEU A 124 19.64 -3.18 6.09
N GLU A 125 19.74 -4.44 5.67
CA GLU A 125 18.67 -5.42 5.91
C GLU A 125 18.38 -5.56 7.40
N ASN A 126 19.40 -5.59 8.25
CA ASN A 126 19.23 -5.63 9.70
C ASN A 126 18.60 -4.35 10.25
N GLU A 127 18.99 -3.17 9.76
CA GLU A 127 18.41 -1.89 10.15
C GLU A 127 16.91 -1.83 9.83
N ILE A 128 16.54 -2.18 8.59
CA ILE A 128 15.14 -2.27 8.15
C ILE A 128 14.37 -3.27 9.02
N ASN A 129 14.90 -4.48 9.19
CA ASN A 129 14.26 -5.51 10.02
C ASN A 129 14.01 -5.02 11.44
N ASN A 130 14.99 -4.38 12.07
CA ASN A 130 14.88 -3.87 13.42
C ASN A 130 13.86 -2.74 13.53
N ARG A 131 13.84 -1.83 12.55
CA ARG A 131 12.89 -0.70 12.53
C ARG A 131 11.45 -1.20 12.41
N VAL A 132 11.18 -2.05 11.42
CA VAL A 132 9.85 -2.64 11.22
C VAL A 132 9.43 -3.47 12.42
N PHE A 133 10.33 -4.29 12.98
CA PHE A 133 10.01 -5.11 14.15
C PHE A 133 9.66 -4.27 15.38
N LYS A 134 10.42 -3.21 15.66
CA LYS A 134 10.15 -2.32 16.80
C LYS A 134 8.79 -1.64 16.70
N ARG A 135 8.37 -1.23 15.50
CA ARG A 135 7.12 -0.49 15.30
C ARG A 135 5.90 -1.39 15.14
N PHE A 136 6.04 -2.49 14.41
CA PHE A 136 4.92 -3.31 13.97
C PHE A 136 4.92 -4.74 14.54
N GLY A 137 5.96 -5.13 15.28
CA GLY A 137 6.04 -6.45 15.93
C GLY A 137 6.41 -7.61 14.99
N PHE A 138 6.84 -7.33 13.75
CA PHE A 138 7.23 -8.37 12.80
C PHE A 138 8.45 -7.97 11.96
N LYS A 139 9.14 -8.96 11.38
CA LYS A 139 10.15 -8.75 10.34
C LYS A 139 9.53 -8.98 8.96
N PRO A 140 9.82 -8.13 7.95
CA PRO A 140 9.42 -8.39 6.57
C PRO A 140 9.89 -9.77 6.10
N ASP A 141 9.06 -10.46 5.32
CA ASP A 141 9.39 -11.79 4.79
C ASP A 141 10.48 -11.72 3.71
N ARG A 142 10.58 -10.57 3.02
CA ARG A 142 11.62 -10.29 2.03
C ARG A 142 11.96 -8.82 1.97
N ILE A 143 13.25 -8.52 1.88
CA ILE A 143 13.78 -7.19 1.59
C ILE A 143 14.61 -7.29 0.31
N GLU A 144 14.31 -6.46 -0.69
CA GLU A 144 15.09 -6.36 -1.91
C GLU A 144 15.70 -4.97 -2.04
N ILE A 145 17.03 -4.94 -2.11
CA ILE A 145 17.82 -3.71 -2.15
C ILE A 145 18.34 -3.48 -3.56
N PHE A 146 18.06 -2.30 -4.12
CA PHE A 146 18.42 -1.92 -5.47
C PHE A 146 19.30 -0.68 -5.48
N HIS A 147 20.39 -0.72 -6.25
CA HIS A 147 21.22 0.46 -6.50
C HIS A 147 20.68 1.36 -7.63
N LYS A 148 19.83 0.80 -8.49
CA LYS A 148 19.18 1.46 -9.63
C LYS A 148 17.75 1.83 -9.27
N ARG A 149 17.19 2.79 -10.02
CA ARG A 149 15.77 3.15 -9.93
C ARG A 149 14.92 2.10 -10.66
N VAL A 150 14.39 1.15 -9.91
CA VAL A 150 13.57 0.04 -10.43
C VAL A 150 12.11 0.16 -10.03
N ILE A 151 11.78 0.95 -9.02
CA ILE A 151 10.42 1.15 -8.53
C ILE A 151 9.67 2.02 -9.54
N PRO A 152 8.67 1.47 -10.28
CA PRO A 152 7.90 2.24 -11.24
C PRO A 152 7.08 3.32 -10.55
N LYS A 153 7.06 4.52 -11.16
CA LYS A 153 6.29 5.68 -10.70
C LYS A 153 5.38 6.21 -11.80
N THR A 154 4.31 6.91 -11.41
CA THR A 154 3.49 7.71 -12.33
C THR A 154 4.26 8.97 -12.75
N SER A 155 3.76 9.68 -13.75
CA SER A 155 4.30 11.00 -14.16
C SER A 155 4.31 12.02 -13.01
N SER A 156 3.38 11.89 -12.06
CA SER A 156 3.33 12.69 -10.82
C SER A 156 4.25 12.19 -9.70
N GLY A 157 5.07 11.16 -9.94
CA GLY A 157 6.02 10.63 -8.96
C GLY A 157 5.44 9.64 -7.95
N LYS A 158 4.14 9.29 -8.04
CA LYS A 158 3.52 8.30 -7.14
C LYS A 158 3.97 6.89 -7.49
N ILE A 159 4.30 6.10 -6.48
CA ILE A 159 4.71 4.70 -6.65
C ILE A 159 3.56 3.88 -7.23
N ARG A 160 3.87 3.04 -8.23
CA ARG A 160 2.92 2.09 -8.84
C ARG A 160 3.02 0.73 -8.14
N ARG A 161 2.59 0.65 -6.88
CA ARG A 161 2.74 -0.52 -5.99
C ARG A 161 2.27 -1.84 -6.61
N PHE A 162 1.10 -1.85 -7.25
CA PHE A 162 0.60 -3.04 -7.97
C PHE A 162 1.55 -3.51 -9.06
N HIS A 163 2.15 -2.58 -9.80
CA HIS A 163 3.12 -2.93 -10.83
C HIS A 163 4.40 -3.52 -10.23
N CYS A 164 4.85 -3.03 -9.06
CA CYS A 164 5.95 -3.65 -8.31
C CYS A 164 5.62 -5.10 -7.92
N LYS A 165 4.41 -5.34 -7.38
CA LYS A 165 3.91 -6.68 -7.05
C LYS A 165 3.89 -7.60 -8.28
N ASP A 166 3.40 -7.11 -9.42
CA ASP A 166 3.40 -7.88 -10.68
C ASP A 166 4.81 -8.25 -11.15
N ILE A 167 5.76 -7.32 -11.07
CA ILE A 167 7.17 -7.57 -11.42
C ILE A 167 7.76 -8.62 -10.48
N TYR A 168 7.55 -8.48 -9.17
CA TYR A 168 8.02 -9.44 -8.17
C TYR A 168 7.48 -10.85 -8.45
N LEU A 169 6.16 -10.99 -8.67
CA LEU A 169 5.52 -12.27 -8.94
C LEU A 169 6.02 -12.94 -10.22
N LYS A 170 6.32 -12.16 -11.27
CA LYS A 170 6.91 -12.69 -12.51
C LYS A 170 8.31 -13.24 -12.30
N ASN A 171 9.13 -12.54 -11.51
CA ASN A 171 10.51 -12.94 -11.24
C ASN A 171 10.60 -14.20 -10.35
N GLN A 172 9.60 -14.49 -9.53
CA GLN A 172 9.56 -15.71 -8.70
C GLN A 172 9.18 -16.98 -9.47
N ARG A 173 8.63 -16.83 -10.69
CA ARG A 173 8.21 -17.95 -11.55
C ARG A 173 9.30 -18.37 -12.55
N THR A 174 10.43 -17.69 -12.55
CA THR A 174 11.58 -17.93 -13.44
C THR A 174 12.71 -18.55 -12.64
#